data_AF-A0A1F8S4U7-F1
#
_entry.id   AF-A0A1F8S4U7-F1
#
_cell.length_a   1.000
_cell.length_b   1.000
_cell.length_c   1.000
_cell.angle_alpha   90.00
_cell.angle_beta   90.00
_cell.angle_gamma   90.00
#
_symmetry.space_group_name_H-M   'P 1'
#
loop_
_entity.id
_entity.type
_entity.pdbx_description
1 polymer ?
#
loop_
_entity_poly.entity_id
_entity_poly.type
_entity_poly.pdbx_seq_one_letter_code
_entity_poly.pdbx_strand_id
1 'polypeptide(L)'
;MDGTRAPGFERFAGWLSILAGVAGIGYAVAFVVLKDAGLSGLFLLLAPLLATAGLVAVFERVRGVDSGFAILALGLGIVGSLAASTHGAFDLANVLHPPTLESDLPSSVDPRGFATFGLTGVSVAILAWLAGRTPELPGWVRPVGLLLGVVLVVTWLARLIVLDATSPLVLGPALVAGLLSPLFFLGLGVWLLGWRR
;
A
#
# COMPACT_ATOMS: atom_id res chain seq x y z
N MET A 1 8.80 -30.52 -17.47
CA MET A 1 9.23 -29.19 -17.00
C MET A 1 9.04 -28.24 -18.16
N ASP A 2 7.93 -27.52 -18.20
CA ASP A 2 7.67 -26.46 -19.20
C ASP A 2 7.55 -25.14 -18.45
N GLY A 3 8.65 -24.39 -18.39
CA GLY A 3 8.67 -23.02 -17.95
C GLY A 3 8.36 -22.12 -19.15
N THR A 4 7.31 -21.28 -19.08
CA THR A 4 7.19 -20.02 -19.86
C THR A 4 5.88 -19.26 -19.64
N ARG A 5 4.87 -19.78 -18.93
CA ARG A 5 3.67 -18.99 -18.61
C ARG A 5 3.37 -19.02 -17.12
N ALA A 6 3.72 -17.95 -16.42
CA ALA A 6 3.04 -17.62 -15.17
C ALA A 6 1.52 -17.58 -15.49
N PRO A 7 0.66 -18.25 -14.69
CA PRO A 7 -0.81 -18.24 -14.84
C PRO A 7 -1.30 -16.83 -15.21
N GLY A 8 -2.35 -16.72 -16.04
CA GLY A 8 -2.79 -15.42 -16.59
C GLY A 8 -2.93 -14.32 -15.52
N PHE A 9 -3.43 -14.68 -14.34
CA PHE A 9 -3.54 -13.77 -13.20
C PHE A 9 -2.20 -13.37 -12.56
N GLU A 10 -1.20 -14.26 -12.50
CA GLU A 10 0.13 -13.92 -11.96
C GLU A 10 0.83 -12.85 -12.78
N ARG A 11 0.77 -12.94 -14.12
CA ARG A 11 1.36 -11.91 -14.99
C ARG A 11 0.63 -10.58 -14.83
N PHE A 12 -0.70 -10.62 -14.74
CA PHE A 12 -1.51 -9.44 -14.49
C PHE A 12 -1.16 -8.78 -13.15
N ALA A 13 -1.16 -9.54 -12.06
CA ALA A 13 -0.77 -9.05 -10.74
C ALA A 13 0.69 -8.57 -10.69
N GLY A 14 1.59 -9.22 -11.43
CA GLY A 14 2.97 -8.80 -11.57
C GLY A 14 3.10 -7.41 -12.18
N TRP A 15 2.45 -7.17 -13.32
CA TRP A 15 2.44 -5.85 -13.95
C TRP A 15 1.75 -4.79 -13.10
N LEU A 16 0.59 -5.10 -12.50
CA LEU A 16 -0.10 -4.15 -11.63
C LEU A 16 0.71 -3.82 -10.38
N SER A 17 1.45 -4.78 -9.81
CA SER A 17 2.36 -4.50 -8.69
C SER A 17 3.51 -3.58 -9.11
N ILE A 18 4.08 -3.77 -10.31
CA ILE A 18 5.08 -2.82 -10.85
C ILE A 18 4.47 -1.43 -11.00
N LEU A 19 3.29 -1.32 -11.62
CA LEU A 19 2.62 -0.04 -11.80
C LEU A 19 2.24 0.61 -10.46
N ALA A 20 1.82 -0.15 -9.47
CA ALA A 20 1.58 0.33 -8.11
C ALA A 20 2.84 0.91 -7.49
N GLY A 21 3.97 0.22 -7.63
CA GLY A 21 5.26 0.70 -7.15
C GLY A 21 5.74 1.95 -7.89
N VAL A 22 5.62 2.00 -9.22
CA VAL A 22 5.95 3.20 -10.00
C VAL A 22 5.06 4.38 -9.61
N ALA A 23 3.75 4.16 -9.50
CA ALA A 23 2.80 5.19 -9.04
C ALA A 23 3.11 5.63 -7.60
N GLY A 24 3.51 4.73 -6.71
CA GLY A 24 3.90 5.07 -5.35
C GLY A 24 5.18 5.91 -5.28
N ILE A 25 6.18 5.65 -6.15
CA ILE A 25 7.33 6.54 -6.31
C ILE A 25 6.89 7.89 -6.86
N GLY A 26 6.00 7.89 -7.86
CA GLY A 26 5.40 9.10 -8.42
C GLY A 26 4.71 9.94 -7.34
N TYR A 27 3.94 9.31 -6.45
CA TYR A 27 3.32 9.96 -5.29
C TYR A 27 4.38 10.61 -4.39
N ALA A 28 5.40 9.86 -3.97
CA ALA A 28 6.44 10.38 -3.08
C ALA A 28 7.18 11.58 -3.70
N VAL A 29 7.52 11.51 -4.99
CA VAL A 29 8.17 12.62 -5.71
C VAL A 29 7.23 13.82 -5.83
N ALA A 30 5.97 13.61 -6.23
CA ALA A 30 4.98 14.67 -6.36
C ALA A 30 4.71 15.38 -5.03
N PHE A 31 4.54 14.62 -3.95
CA PHE A 31 4.20 15.14 -2.63
C PHE A 31 5.39 15.83 -1.94
N VAL A 32 6.57 15.19 -1.93
CA VAL A 32 7.72 15.67 -1.13
C VAL A 32 8.58 16.64 -1.92
N VAL A 33 8.90 16.32 -3.17
CA VAL A 33 9.89 17.05 -3.97
C VAL A 33 9.22 18.16 -4.76
N LEU A 34 8.23 17.81 -5.58
CA LEU A 34 7.56 18.78 -6.46
C LEU A 34 6.55 19.64 -5.71
N LYS A 35 5.99 19.12 -4.62
CA LYS A 35 4.89 19.72 -3.84
C LYS A 35 3.68 20.04 -4.73
N ASP A 36 3.39 19.14 -5.67
CA ASP A 36 2.29 19.25 -6.62
C ASP A 36 1.10 18.43 -6.11
N ALA A 37 0.08 19.13 -5.59
CA ALA A 37 -1.09 18.52 -4.98
C ALA A 37 -1.93 17.70 -5.98
N GLY A 38 -1.97 18.12 -7.26
CA GLY A 38 -2.74 17.43 -8.30
C GLY A 38 -2.10 16.10 -8.66
N LEU A 39 -0.78 16.10 -8.90
CA LEU A 39 -0.03 14.87 -9.17
C LEU A 39 0.00 13.95 -7.95
N SER A 40 0.17 14.48 -6.73
CA SER A 40 0.12 13.64 -5.53
C SER A 40 -1.25 13.00 -5.36
N GLY A 41 -2.34 13.74 -5.54
CA GLY A 41 -3.70 13.20 -5.48
C GLY A 41 -3.94 12.10 -6.53
N LEU A 42 -3.51 12.32 -7.78
CA LEU A 42 -3.63 11.33 -8.85
C LEU A 42 -2.85 10.04 -8.55
N PHE A 43 -1.60 10.14 -8.13
CA PHE A 43 -0.80 8.96 -7.81
C PHE A 43 -1.31 8.23 -6.56
N LEU A 44 -1.80 8.96 -5.56
CA LEU A 44 -2.44 8.37 -4.37
C LEU A 44 -3.76 7.68 -4.70
N LEU A 45 -4.48 8.16 -5.72
CA LEU A 45 -5.68 7.48 -6.23
C LEU A 45 -5.31 6.14 -6.88
N LEU A 46 -4.29 6.14 -7.76
CA LEU A 46 -3.95 5.00 -8.62
C LEU A 46 -3.14 3.91 -7.90
N ALA A 47 -2.08 4.28 -7.17
CA ALA A 47 -1.15 3.33 -6.57
C ALA A 47 -1.83 2.25 -5.71
N PRO A 48 -2.72 2.58 -4.75
CA PRO A 48 -3.37 1.57 -3.92
C PRO A 48 -4.39 0.72 -4.69
N LEU A 49 -5.08 1.25 -5.71
CA LEU A 49 -5.95 0.44 -6.57
C LEU A 49 -5.15 -0.63 -7.31
N LEU A 50 -4.01 -0.25 -7.88
CA LEU A 50 -3.12 -1.16 -8.60
C LEU A 50 -2.52 -2.21 -7.67
N ALA A 51 -2.19 -1.83 -6.43
CA ALA A 51 -1.62 -2.71 -5.41
C ALA A 51 -2.53 -3.89 -5.03
N THR A 52 -3.85 -3.75 -5.17
CA THR A 52 -4.83 -4.80 -4.81
C THR A 52 -4.53 -6.15 -5.48
N ALA A 53 -4.12 -6.15 -6.75
CA ALA A 53 -3.78 -7.38 -7.47
C ALA A 53 -2.54 -8.08 -6.87
N GLY A 54 -1.56 -7.30 -6.40
CA GLY A 54 -0.41 -7.81 -5.66
C GLY A 54 -0.82 -8.45 -4.32
N LEU A 55 -1.75 -7.81 -3.60
CA LEU A 55 -2.30 -8.37 -2.35
C LEU A 55 -3.03 -9.68 -2.59
N VAL A 56 -3.84 -9.78 -3.64
CA VAL A 56 -4.51 -11.03 -4.05
C VAL A 56 -3.48 -12.10 -4.42
N ALA A 57 -2.40 -11.74 -5.13
CA ALA A 57 -1.35 -12.69 -5.48
C ALA A 57 -0.60 -13.23 -4.26
N VAL A 58 -0.37 -12.41 -3.23
CA VAL A 58 0.19 -12.86 -1.94
C VAL A 58 -0.81 -13.73 -1.20
N PHE A 59 -2.08 -13.32 -1.12
CA PHE A 59 -3.17 -14.09 -0.52
C PHE A 59 -3.24 -15.51 -1.08
N GLU A 60 -3.24 -15.65 -2.41
CA GLU A 60 -3.37 -16.97 -3.07
C GLU A 60 -2.24 -17.95 -2.68
N ARG A 61 -1.06 -17.43 -2.31
CA ARG A 61 0.11 -18.23 -1.89
C ARG A 61 0.13 -18.56 -0.40
N VAL A 62 -0.61 -17.80 0.41
CA VAL A 62 -0.63 -17.98 1.87
C VAL A 62 -1.93 -18.59 2.37
N ARG A 63 -3.00 -18.61 1.57
CA ARG A 63 -4.31 -19.17 1.97
C ARG A 63 -4.26 -20.65 2.33
N GLY A 64 -3.29 -21.40 1.81
CA GLY A 64 -3.06 -22.80 2.16
C GLY A 64 -2.38 -23.00 3.52
N VAL A 65 -1.76 -21.95 4.08
CA VAL A 65 -1.15 -21.97 5.42
C VAL A 65 -2.23 -21.81 6.49
N ASP A 66 -3.05 -20.77 6.35
CA ASP A 66 -4.21 -20.50 7.20
C ASP A 66 -5.21 -19.63 6.43
N SER A 67 -6.33 -20.22 6.02
CA SER A 67 -7.30 -19.54 5.16
C SER A 67 -8.05 -18.43 5.88
N GLY A 68 -8.32 -18.57 7.18
CA GLY A 68 -9.04 -17.58 7.97
C GLY A 68 -8.25 -16.29 8.10
N PHE A 69 -6.98 -16.40 8.51
CA PHE A 69 -6.10 -15.23 8.57
C PHE A 69 -5.82 -14.63 7.20
N ALA A 70 -5.65 -15.46 6.16
CA ALA A 70 -5.43 -14.97 4.80
C ALA A 70 -6.62 -14.15 4.27
N ILE A 71 -7.86 -14.63 4.47
CA ILE A 71 -9.08 -13.91 4.03
C ILE A 71 -9.24 -12.62 4.83
N LEU A 72 -9.07 -12.67 6.15
CA LEU A 72 -9.13 -11.48 7.00
C LEU A 72 -8.12 -10.42 6.52
N ALA A 73 -6.87 -10.82 6.30
CA ALA A 73 -5.82 -9.92 5.86
C ALA A 73 -6.12 -9.33 4.48
N LEU A 74 -6.59 -10.14 3.53
CA LEU A 74 -6.98 -9.64 2.21
C LEU A 74 -8.13 -8.63 2.33
N GLY A 75 -9.17 -8.93 3.10
CA GLY A 75 -10.31 -8.02 3.31
C GLY A 75 -9.88 -6.67 3.87
N LEU A 76 -9.05 -6.68 4.93
CA LEU A 76 -8.49 -5.45 5.51
C LEU A 76 -7.64 -4.67 4.50
N GLY A 77 -6.84 -5.36 3.68
CA GLY A 77 -5.97 -4.76 2.68
C GLY A 77 -6.73 -4.12 1.52
N ILE A 78 -7.81 -4.75 1.06
CA ILE A 78 -8.69 -4.17 0.03
C ILE A 78 -9.40 -2.93 0.58
N VAL A 79 -9.95 -2.98 1.80
CA VAL A 79 -10.56 -1.82 2.44
C VAL A 79 -9.56 -0.68 2.60
N GLY A 80 -8.36 -0.96 3.09
CA GLY A 80 -7.31 0.05 3.23
C GLY A 80 -6.87 0.64 1.89
N SER A 81 -6.78 -0.17 0.85
CA SER A 81 -6.45 0.28 -0.51
C SER A 81 -7.54 1.19 -1.09
N LEU A 82 -8.81 0.84 -0.90
CA LEU A 82 -9.94 1.67 -1.35
C LEU A 82 -10.03 2.99 -0.57
N ALA A 83 -9.75 2.96 0.73
CA ALA A 83 -9.69 4.19 1.55
C ALA A 83 -8.56 5.12 1.08
N ALA A 84 -7.37 4.57 0.82
CA ALA A 84 -6.24 5.34 0.30
C ALA A 84 -6.54 5.94 -1.08
N SER A 85 -7.17 5.16 -1.96
CA SER A 85 -7.59 5.65 -3.28
C SER A 85 -8.64 6.76 -3.17
N THR A 86 -9.59 6.60 -2.25
CA THR A 86 -10.60 7.62 -1.95
C THR A 86 -9.96 8.89 -1.41
N HIS A 87 -8.89 8.77 -0.62
CA HIS A 87 -8.09 9.92 -0.16
C HIS A 87 -7.48 10.67 -1.35
N GLY A 88 -6.83 9.97 -2.28
CA GLY A 88 -6.28 10.59 -3.48
C GLY A 88 -7.35 11.24 -4.37
N ALA A 89 -8.51 10.60 -4.49
CA ALA A 89 -9.66 11.16 -5.22
C ALA A 89 -10.21 12.43 -4.55
N PHE A 90 -10.27 12.45 -3.21
CA PHE A 90 -10.68 13.61 -2.43
C PHE A 90 -9.70 14.77 -2.61
N ASP A 91 -8.40 14.51 -2.52
CA ASP A 91 -7.36 15.52 -2.74
C ASP A 91 -7.45 16.11 -4.15
N LEU A 92 -7.57 15.25 -5.17
CA LEU A 92 -7.70 15.69 -6.56
C LEU A 92 -8.97 16.51 -6.79
N ALA A 93 -10.10 16.13 -6.18
CA ALA A 93 -11.35 16.87 -6.27
C ALA A 93 -11.20 18.30 -5.71
N ASN A 94 -10.52 18.45 -4.57
CA ASN A 94 -10.27 19.75 -3.96
C ASN A 94 -9.25 20.60 -4.73
N VAL A 95 -8.31 19.99 -5.44
CA VAL A 95 -7.41 20.73 -6.35
C VAL A 95 -8.17 21.27 -7.56
N LEU A 96 -9.05 20.46 -8.14
CA LEU A 96 -9.83 20.83 -9.33
C LEU A 96 -10.95 21.82 -9.01
N HIS A 97 -11.58 21.68 -7.84
CA HIS A 97 -12.66 22.55 -7.38
C HIS A 97 -12.43 22.92 -5.90
N PRO A 98 -11.59 23.93 -5.62
CA PRO A 98 -11.24 24.31 -4.26
C PRO A 98 -12.46 24.70 -3.42
N PRO A 99 -12.57 24.19 -2.18
CA PRO A 99 -13.64 24.61 -1.28
C PRO A 99 -13.44 26.07 -0.87
N THR A 100 -14.54 26.74 -0.52
CA THR A 100 -14.51 28.13 -0.05
C THR A 100 -13.95 28.28 1.37
N LEU A 101 -13.90 27.19 2.14
CA LEU A 101 -13.35 27.15 3.49
C LEU A 101 -12.46 25.91 3.63
N GLU A 102 -11.25 26.10 4.16
CA GLU A 102 -10.38 25.01 4.58
C GLU A 102 -10.79 24.50 5.96
N SER A 103 -10.71 23.18 6.18
CA SER A 103 -11.06 22.52 7.43
C SER A 103 -10.02 21.46 7.77
N ASP A 104 -9.52 21.45 9.00
CA ASP A 104 -8.66 20.38 9.55
C ASP A 104 -9.46 19.29 10.29
N LEU A 105 -10.76 19.19 10.02
CA LEU A 105 -11.56 18.09 10.56
C LEU A 105 -11.07 16.76 9.97
N PRO A 106 -10.97 15.69 10.78
CA PRO A 106 -10.73 14.36 10.25
C PRO A 106 -11.79 13.96 9.23
N SER A 107 -11.37 13.25 8.19
CA SER A 107 -12.29 12.62 7.23
C SER A 107 -13.30 11.73 7.96
N SER A 108 -14.56 11.81 7.57
CA SER A 108 -15.64 10.96 8.11
C SER A 108 -15.57 9.51 7.64
N VAL A 109 -14.86 9.25 6.54
CA VAL A 109 -14.71 7.90 5.95
C VAL A 109 -13.36 7.26 6.28
N ASP A 110 -12.32 8.07 6.50
CA ASP A 110 -10.97 7.59 6.83
C ASP A 110 -10.27 8.54 7.82
N PRO A 111 -10.73 8.57 9.09
CA PRO A 111 -10.28 9.54 10.06
C PRO A 111 -8.78 9.40 10.32
N ARG A 112 -8.03 10.46 9.98
CA ARG A 112 -6.57 10.54 10.10
C ARG A 112 -5.84 9.35 9.43
N GLY A 113 -6.45 8.71 8.43
CA GLY A 113 -5.85 7.59 7.71
C GLY A 113 -5.96 6.23 8.40
N PHE A 114 -6.98 6.00 9.24
CA PHE A 114 -7.21 4.72 9.92
C PHE A 114 -7.24 3.53 8.97
N ALA A 115 -8.04 3.58 7.91
CA ALA A 115 -8.10 2.50 6.93
C ALA A 115 -6.86 2.53 6.03
N THR A 116 -6.47 3.71 5.53
CA THR A 116 -5.32 3.89 4.64
C THR A 116 -4.03 3.33 5.22
N PHE A 117 -3.73 3.63 6.49
CA PHE A 117 -2.49 3.23 7.16
C PHE A 117 -2.71 2.12 8.18
N GLY A 118 -3.69 2.24 9.07
CA GLY A 118 -3.93 1.27 10.14
C GLY A 118 -4.36 -0.10 9.61
N LEU A 119 -5.48 -0.17 8.87
CA LEU A 119 -5.98 -1.44 8.33
C LEU A 119 -5.04 -2.04 7.28
N THR A 120 -4.48 -1.21 6.40
CA THR A 120 -3.43 -1.65 5.45
C THR A 120 -2.22 -2.22 6.20
N GLY A 121 -1.76 -1.56 7.26
CA GLY A 121 -0.62 -2.01 8.05
C GLY A 121 -0.86 -3.37 8.71
N VAL A 122 -2.03 -3.56 9.32
CA VAL A 122 -2.44 -4.86 9.89
C VAL A 122 -2.55 -5.93 8.80
N SER A 123 -3.16 -5.62 7.65
CA SER A 123 -3.26 -6.52 6.50
C SER A 123 -1.88 -7.02 6.05
N VAL A 124 -0.96 -6.09 5.76
CA VAL A 124 0.38 -6.42 5.27
C VAL A 124 1.15 -7.21 6.33
N ALA A 125 1.04 -6.86 7.62
CA ALA A 125 1.69 -7.60 8.70
C ALA A 125 1.21 -9.06 8.77
N ILE A 126 -0.10 -9.31 8.67
CA ILE A 126 -0.65 -10.68 8.69
C ILE A 126 -0.21 -11.45 7.45
N LEU A 127 -0.32 -10.87 6.25
CA LEU A 127 0.13 -11.52 5.00
C LEU A 127 1.63 -11.85 5.05
N ALA A 128 2.46 -10.92 5.52
CA ALA A 128 3.90 -11.13 5.63
C ALA A 128 4.27 -12.17 6.69
N TRP A 129 3.54 -12.22 7.81
CA TRP A 129 3.69 -13.26 8.82
C TRP A 129 3.37 -14.65 8.26
N LEU A 130 2.27 -14.79 7.52
CA LEU A 130 1.90 -16.05 6.85
C LEU A 130 2.90 -16.42 5.74
N ALA A 131 3.38 -15.44 4.97
CA ALA A 131 4.41 -15.64 3.95
C ALA A 131 5.69 -16.28 4.51
N GLY A 132 6.00 -16.00 5.79
CA GLY A 132 7.12 -16.61 6.50
C GLY A 132 6.97 -18.10 6.83
N ARG A 133 5.82 -18.71 6.49
CA ARG A 133 5.44 -20.10 6.82
C ARG A 133 5.19 -20.95 5.57
N THR A 134 5.49 -20.44 4.38
CA THR A 134 5.37 -21.13 3.10
C THR A 134 6.61 -20.88 2.23
N PRO A 135 7.07 -21.86 1.43
CA PRO A 135 8.14 -21.65 0.44
C PRO A 135 7.64 -20.96 -0.85
N GLU A 136 6.33 -20.71 -0.98
CA GLU A 136 5.72 -20.17 -2.21
C GLU A 136 6.04 -18.69 -2.46
N LEU A 137 6.63 -17.98 -1.49
CA LEU A 137 7.00 -16.58 -1.58
C LEU A 137 8.51 -16.40 -1.34
N PRO A 138 9.14 -15.36 -1.94
CA PRO A 138 10.55 -15.13 -1.73
C PRO A 138 10.82 -14.66 -0.30
N GLY A 139 11.95 -15.08 0.27
CA GLY A 139 12.26 -14.90 1.69
C GLY A 139 12.31 -13.45 2.19
N TRP A 140 12.43 -12.47 1.30
CA TRP A 140 12.40 -11.04 1.65
C TRP A 140 10.98 -10.53 1.97
N VAL A 141 9.91 -11.19 1.48
CA VAL A 141 8.52 -10.72 1.67
C VAL A 141 8.15 -10.65 3.15
N ARG A 142 8.57 -11.64 3.95
CA ARG A 142 8.29 -11.66 5.39
C ARG A 142 8.90 -10.45 6.12
N PRO A 143 10.24 -10.25 6.15
CA PRO A 143 10.82 -9.15 6.93
C PRO A 143 10.42 -7.78 6.39
N VAL A 144 10.38 -7.58 5.07
CA VAL A 144 10.01 -6.28 4.49
C VAL A 144 8.53 -5.97 4.72
N GLY A 145 7.65 -6.96 4.53
CA GLY A 145 6.22 -6.79 4.78
C GLY A 145 5.89 -6.55 6.25
N LEU A 146 6.54 -7.24 7.18
CA LEU A 146 6.36 -6.99 8.61
C LEU A 146 6.81 -5.57 8.99
N LEU A 147 7.97 -5.13 8.50
CA LEU A 147 8.46 -3.77 8.72
C LEU A 147 7.48 -2.73 8.15
N LEU A 148 7.04 -2.92 6.91
CA LEU A 148 6.06 -2.04 6.26
C LEU A 148 4.75 -1.98 7.06
N GLY A 149 4.22 -3.13 7.47
CA GLY A 149 2.99 -3.21 8.25
C GLY A 149 3.08 -2.45 9.57
N VAL A 150 4.18 -2.63 10.31
CA VAL A 150 4.43 -1.90 11.56
C VAL A 150 4.54 -0.39 11.33
N VAL A 151 5.33 0.03 10.34
CA VAL A 151 5.54 1.46 10.04
C VAL A 151 4.23 2.13 9.63
N LEU A 152 3.36 1.44 8.88
CA LEU A 152 2.03 1.94 8.52
C LEU A 152 1.14 2.13 9.75
N VAL A 153 1.08 1.15 10.66
CA VAL A 153 0.30 1.30 11.91
C VAL A 153 0.85 2.45 12.76
N VAL A 154 2.18 2.59 12.86
CA VAL A 154 2.81 3.71 13.57
C VAL A 154 2.48 5.05 12.90
N THR A 155 2.44 5.11 11.56
CA THR A 155 2.06 6.31 10.82
C THR A 155 0.64 6.75 11.16
N TRP A 156 -0.31 5.79 11.22
CA TRP A 156 -1.67 6.08 11.64
C TRP A 156 -1.73 6.62 13.08
N LEU A 157 -1.10 5.92 14.03
CA LEU A 157 -1.10 6.33 15.44
C LEU A 157 -0.47 7.72 15.61
N ALA A 158 0.61 8.01 14.89
CA ALA A 158 1.25 9.31 14.89
C ALA A 158 0.29 10.40 14.38
N ARG A 159 -0.41 10.20 13.25
CA ARG A 159 -1.40 11.16 12.73
C ARG A 159 -2.65 11.28 13.60
N LEU A 160 -3.01 10.25 14.34
CA LEU A 160 -4.15 10.26 15.24
C LEU A 160 -3.87 11.09 16.51
N ILE A 161 -2.64 10.98 17.04
CA ILE A 161 -2.25 11.58 18.32
C ILE A 161 -1.61 12.97 18.12
N VAL A 162 -0.78 13.11 17.10
CA VAL A 162 -0.03 14.35 16.79
C VAL A 162 -0.72 15.07 15.64
N LEU A 163 -1.38 16.18 15.97
CA LEU A 163 -2.18 16.95 15.01
C LEU A 163 -1.30 17.66 13.96
N ASP A 164 -0.14 18.17 14.39
CA ASP A 164 0.83 18.79 13.49
C ASP A 164 1.42 17.74 12.51
N ALA A 165 1.00 17.83 11.26
CA ALA A 165 1.42 16.92 10.19
C ALA A 165 2.91 17.08 9.82
N THR A 166 3.53 18.20 10.19
CA THR A 166 4.94 18.49 9.90
C THR A 166 5.88 18.00 11.01
N SER A 167 5.33 17.51 12.12
CA SER A 167 6.11 16.92 13.20
C SER A 167 7.00 15.77 12.70
N PRO A 168 8.27 15.69 13.11
CA PRO A 168 9.15 14.56 12.76
C PRO A 168 8.58 13.19 13.15
N LEU A 169 7.76 13.12 14.20
CA LEU A 169 7.09 11.90 14.66
C LEU A 169 6.03 11.41 13.66
N VAL A 170 5.46 12.31 12.86
CA VAL A 170 4.51 12.00 11.79
C VAL A 170 5.25 11.76 10.48
N LEU A 171 6.13 12.69 10.09
CA LEU A 171 6.84 12.64 8.81
C LEU A 171 7.79 11.44 8.73
N GLY A 172 8.50 11.10 9.81
CA GLY A 172 9.48 10.02 9.80
C GLY A 172 8.88 8.67 9.36
N PRO A 173 7.89 8.12 10.10
CA PRO A 173 7.21 6.89 9.71
C PRO A 173 6.55 6.97 8.34
N ALA A 174 5.91 8.11 8.00
CA ALA A 174 5.27 8.29 6.71
C ALA A 174 6.25 8.21 5.54
N LEU A 175 7.43 8.84 5.65
CA LEU A 175 8.48 8.77 4.64
C LEU A 175 9.06 7.35 4.50
N VAL A 176 9.24 6.64 5.62
CA VAL A 176 9.69 5.24 5.59
C VAL A 176 8.66 4.35 4.90
N ALA A 177 7.36 4.49 5.21
CA ALA A 177 6.30 3.77 4.51
C ALA A 177 6.25 4.15 3.02
N GLY A 178 6.39 5.44 2.70
CA GLY A 178 6.42 5.97 1.34
C GLY A 178 7.58 5.46 0.49
N LEU A 179 8.68 5.02 1.10
CA LEU A 179 9.78 4.33 0.42
C LEU A 179 9.58 2.81 0.37
N LEU A 180 9.21 2.20 1.50
CA LEU A 180 9.10 0.74 1.60
C LEU A 180 7.96 0.17 0.76
N SER A 181 6.79 0.82 0.73
CA SER A 181 5.63 0.31 -0.01
C SER A 181 5.90 0.21 -1.52
N PRO A 182 6.41 1.27 -2.20
CA PRO A 182 6.73 1.16 -3.61
C PRO A 182 7.77 0.08 -3.92
N LEU A 183 8.82 -0.02 -3.10
CA LEU A 183 9.87 -1.03 -3.26
C LEU A 183 9.33 -2.45 -3.07
N PHE A 184 8.41 -2.63 -2.11
CA PHE A 184 7.74 -3.91 -1.87
C PHE A 184 6.96 -4.34 -3.10
N PHE A 185 6.13 -3.47 -3.68
CA PHE A 185 5.32 -3.81 -4.85
C PHE A 185 6.15 -3.96 -6.14
N LEU A 186 7.20 -3.16 -6.33
CA LEU A 186 8.17 -3.36 -7.42
C LEU A 186 8.83 -4.74 -7.31
N GLY A 187 9.37 -5.08 -6.13
CA GLY A 187 10.01 -6.36 -5.88
C GLY A 187 9.05 -7.55 -6.08
N LEU A 188 7.82 -7.42 -5.60
CA LEU A 188 6.77 -8.43 -5.76
C LEU A 188 6.44 -8.63 -7.24
N GLY A 189 6.27 -7.54 -8.00
CA GLY A 189 5.95 -7.59 -9.42
C GLY A 189 7.05 -8.24 -10.25
N VAL A 190 8.31 -7.86 -10.04
CA VAL A 190 9.50 -8.48 -10.66
C VAL A 190 9.54 -10.00 -10.40
N TRP A 191 9.23 -10.42 -9.17
CA TRP A 191 9.23 -11.83 -8.79
C TRP A 191 8.05 -12.62 -9.40
N LEU A 192 6.85 -12.02 -9.45
CA LEU A 192 5.67 -12.61 -10.09
C LEU A 192 5.88 -12.81 -11.60
N LEU A 193 6.58 -11.89 -12.26
CA LEU A 193 6.93 -11.99 -13.67
C LEU A 193 8.10 -12.95 -13.96
N GLY A 194 8.73 -13.52 -12.93
CA GLY A 194 9.80 -14.50 -13.08
C GLY A 194 11.13 -13.91 -13.53
N TRP A 195 11.34 -12.59 -13.44
CA TRP A 195 12.59 -11.94 -13.87
C TRP A 195 13.80 -12.25 -12.99
N ARG A 196 13.58 -12.91 -11.84
CA ARG A 196 14.62 -13.27 -10.86
C ARG A 196 14.39 -14.67 -10.25
N ARG A 197 13.72 -15.57 -10.97
CA ARG A 197 13.59 -16.99 -10.58
C ARG A 197 14.73 -17.82 -11.16
#